data_AF-A0A6L8DSN7-F1
#
_entry.id   AF-A0A6L8DSN7-F1
#
_cell.length_a   1.000
_cell.length_b   1.000
_cell.length_c   1.000
_cell.angle_alpha   90.00
_cell.angle_beta   90.00
_cell.angle_gamma   90.00
#
_symmetry.space_group_name_H-M   'P 1'
#
loop_
_entity.id
_entity.type
_entity.pdbx_description
1 polymer ?
#
loop_
_entity_poly.entity_id
_entity_poly.type
_entity_poly.pdbx_seq_one_letter_code
_entity_poly.pdbx_strand_id
1 'polypeptide(L)'
;MTHHKCTMAILCMVAASAIACGSTPTEPSPAAPTTAADVKDRPTLKAFVDRAAVETNRQANNRNEAYAFFDAVFRPAGEWNRDSIYLWVYELDGTCFFNAANQSLEMQNLWELEDKNGVKVIQALIAAASSGGGYVDYLWENPAVTGDEEEGSRKVGYAVLLSTGPDRFMIGSGIYP
;
A
#
# COMPACT_ATOMS: atom_id res chain seq x y z
N MET A 1 -75.61 -27.55 -30.10
CA MET A 1 -74.91 -26.52 -30.90
C MET A 1 -73.44 -26.94 -31.00
N THR A 2 -73.07 -27.91 -31.82
CA THR A 2 -72.60 -27.83 -33.23
C THR A 2 -71.31 -27.04 -33.49
N HIS A 3 -70.30 -27.80 -33.95
CA HIS A 3 -69.18 -27.49 -34.88
C HIS A 3 -68.04 -26.54 -34.45
N HIS A 4 -66.78 -26.98 -34.39
CA HIS A 4 -65.81 -27.26 -35.49
C HIS A 4 -65.55 -26.09 -36.46
N LYS A 5 -64.29 -25.61 -36.51
CA LYS A 5 -63.44 -25.21 -37.68
C LYS A 5 -62.26 -24.34 -37.17
N CYS A 6 -61.01 -24.81 -37.20
CA CYS A 6 -60.02 -24.65 -38.29
C CYS A 6 -59.94 -23.24 -38.89
N THR A 7 -58.75 -22.62 -38.97
CA THR A 7 -57.96 -22.44 -40.23
C THR A 7 -56.80 -21.43 -40.08
N MET A 8 -55.62 -21.87 -40.55
CA MET A 8 -54.44 -21.22 -41.17
C MET A 8 -53.81 -19.90 -40.68
N ALA A 9 -52.48 -20.02 -40.63
CA ALA A 9 -51.42 -19.01 -40.68
C ALA A 9 -51.58 -17.93 -41.76
N ILE A 10 -51.12 -16.71 -41.41
CA ILE A 10 -50.55 -15.77 -42.38
C ILE A 10 -49.24 -15.22 -41.80
N LEU A 11 -48.16 -15.58 -42.48
CA LEU A 11 -46.83 -15.02 -42.41
C LEU A 11 -46.88 -13.58 -42.94
N CYS A 12 -46.42 -12.60 -42.16
CA CYS A 12 -46.05 -11.28 -42.67
C CYS A 12 -44.72 -10.86 -42.06
N MET A 13 -43.66 -11.03 -42.85
CA MET A 13 -42.38 -10.38 -42.65
C MET A 13 -42.57 -8.88 -42.84
N VAL A 14 -42.20 -8.09 -41.83
CA VAL A 14 -41.80 -6.69 -42.05
C VAL A 14 -40.47 -6.51 -41.35
N ALA A 15 -39.42 -6.40 -42.16
CA ALA A 15 -38.11 -5.97 -41.73
C ALA A 15 -38.15 -4.46 -41.46
N ALA A 16 -37.69 -4.04 -40.28
CA ALA A 16 -37.32 -2.66 -40.00
C ALA A 16 -35.92 -2.66 -39.41
N SER A 17 -34.98 -2.15 -40.20
CA SER A 17 -33.59 -1.92 -39.82
C SER A 17 -33.46 -0.73 -38.86
N ALA A 18 -32.45 -0.82 -37.99
CA ALA A 18 -31.45 0.20 -37.69
C ALA A 18 -31.34 0.65 -36.22
N ILE A 19 -30.19 0.26 -35.65
CA ILE A 19 -29.26 1.07 -34.85
C ILE A 19 -29.72 1.48 -33.44
N ALA A 20 -29.23 0.74 -32.46
CA ALA A 20 -28.55 1.33 -31.30
C ALA A 20 -27.45 0.38 -30.85
N CYS A 21 -26.24 0.59 -31.36
CA CYS A 21 -25.01 0.06 -30.77
C CYS A 21 -24.79 0.85 -29.47
N GLY A 22 -25.38 0.38 -28.37
CA GLY A 22 -25.00 0.84 -27.05
C GLY A 22 -23.69 0.16 -26.67
N SER A 23 -22.56 0.80 -26.98
CA SER A 23 -21.32 0.47 -26.28
C SER A 23 -21.54 0.85 -24.81
N THR A 24 -21.70 -0.16 -23.96
CA THR A 24 -21.55 0.03 -22.52
C THR A 24 -20.23 0.76 -22.28
N PRO A 25 -20.19 1.87 -21.52
CA PRO A 25 -18.93 2.45 -21.11
C PRO A 25 -18.14 1.33 -20.42
N THR A 26 -16.98 0.99 -20.97
CA THR A 26 -16.04 0.11 -20.28
C THR A 26 -15.64 0.85 -19.01
N GLU A 27 -16.26 0.48 -17.90
CA GLU A 27 -15.81 0.86 -16.58
C GLU A 27 -14.32 0.53 -16.51
N PRO A 28 -13.44 1.50 -16.16
CA PRO A 28 -12.03 1.24 -16.11
C PRO A 28 -11.81 0.07 -15.15
N SER A 29 -11.25 -1.03 -15.68
CA SER A 29 -10.79 -2.14 -14.85
C SER A 29 -9.96 -1.56 -13.70
N PRO A 30 -10.19 -1.98 -12.43
CA PRO A 30 -9.36 -1.53 -11.34
C PRO A 30 -7.89 -1.74 -11.73
N ALA A 31 -7.10 -0.67 -11.67
CA ALA A 31 -5.67 -0.77 -11.93
C ALA A 31 -5.10 -1.86 -11.01
N ALA A 32 -4.18 -2.68 -11.54
CA ALA A 32 -3.51 -3.71 -10.76
C ALA A 32 -2.89 -3.07 -9.49
N PRO A 33 -2.92 -3.76 -8.35
CA PRO A 33 -2.47 -3.16 -7.11
C PRO A 33 -0.95 -2.99 -7.12
N THR A 34 -0.47 -1.84 -6.64
CA THR A 34 0.97 -1.50 -6.65
C THR A 34 1.76 -2.45 -5.75
N THR A 35 2.80 -3.07 -6.30
CA THR A 35 3.76 -3.94 -5.59
C THR A 35 5.08 -3.21 -5.35
N ALA A 36 5.97 -3.78 -4.54
CA ALA A 36 7.30 -3.26 -4.29
C ALA A 36 8.11 -3.06 -5.59
N ALA A 37 7.92 -3.91 -6.59
CA ALA A 37 8.59 -3.80 -7.90
C ALA A 37 8.11 -2.60 -8.74
N ASP A 38 6.91 -2.07 -8.45
CA ASP A 38 6.32 -0.95 -9.19
C ASP A 38 6.70 0.42 -8.60
N VAL A 39 7.28 0.43 -7.40
CA VAL A 39 7.64 1.66 -6.67
C VAL A 39 8.91 2.26 -7.27
N LYS A 40 8.75 3.43 -7.88
CA LYS A 40 9.86 4.16 -8.56
C LYS A 40 9.82 5.67 -8.33
N ASP A 41 8.70 6.19 -7.82
CA ASP A 41 8.45 7.60 -7.66
C ASP A 41 7.51 7.85 -6.47
N ARG A 42 7.31 9.14 -6.13
CA ARG A 42 6.45 9.54 -5.01
C ARG A 42 5.01 8.99 -5.17
N PRO A 43 4.31 9.14 -6.30
CA PRO A 43 2.96 8.58 -6.46
C PRO A 43 2.86 7.06 -6.25
N THR A 44 3.78 6.29 -6.82
CA THR A 44 3.78 4.82 -6.67
C THR A 44 4.13 4.40 -5.25
N LEU A 45 5.05 5.11 -4.59
CA LEU A 45 5.36 4.91 -3.18
C LEU A 45 4.14 5.16 -2.28
N LYS A 46 3.42 6.25 -2.50
CA LYS A 46 2.18 6.55 -1.75
C LYS A 46 1.14 5.45 -1.95
N ALA A 47 0.89 5.03 -3.19
CA ALA A 47 -0.07 3.98 -3.49
C ALA A 47 0.30 2.65 -2.80
N PHE A 48 1.58 2.30 -2.77
CA PHE A 48 2.09 1.11 -2.10
C PHE A 48 1.87 1.15 -0.58
N VAL A 49 2.21 2.25 0.08
CA VAL A 49 2.06 2.40 1.54
C VAL A 49 0.58 2.48 1.95
N ASP A 50 -0.24 3.25 1.22
CA ASP A 50 -1.68 3.33 1.49
C ASP A 50 -2.33 1.94 1.37
N ARG A 51 -1.93 1.17 0.36
CA ARG A 51 -2.40 -0.20 0.16
C ARG A 51 -1.98 -1.11 1.33
N ALA A 52 -0.73 -1.02 1.79
CA ALA A 52 -0.27 -1.79 2.95
C ALA A 52 -1.09 -1.48 4.21
N ALA A 53 -1.40 -0.20 4.45
CA ALA A 53 -2.23 0.23 5.57
C ALA A 53 -3.66 -0.33 5.48
N VAL A 54 -4.28 -0.27 4.29
CA VAL A 54 -5.61 -0.84 4.05
C VAL A 54 -5.61 -2.35 4.26
N GLU A 55 -4.65 -3.08 3.71
CA GLU A 55 -4.59 -4.53 3.87
C GLU A 55 -4.40 -4.92 5.34
N THR A 56 -3.54 -4.21 6.06
CA THR A 56 -3.36 -4.43 7.50
C THR A 56 -4.67 -4.27 8.28
N ASN A 57 -5.41 -3.18 8.03
CA ASN A 57 -6.69 -2.93 8.70
C ASN A 57 -7.77 -3.98 8.38
N ARG A 58 -7.64 -4.70 7.25
CA ARG A 58 -8.55 -5.80 6.90
C ARG A 58 -8.20 -7.11 7.60
N GLN A 59 -6.92 -7.31 7.90
CA GLN A 59 -6.39 -8.60 8.35
C GLN A 59 -6.09 -8.66 9.85
N ALA A 60 -5.95 -7.51 10.52
CA ALA A 60 -5.57 -7.45 11.93
C ALA A 60 -6.46 -6.51 12.76
N ASN A 61 -6.90 -7.00 13.92
CA ASN A 61 -7.74 -6.23 14.86
C ASN A 61 -7.02 -5.85 16.16
N ASN A 62 -5.76 -6.26 16.32
CA ASN A 62 -4.91 -5.93 17.47
C ASN A 62 -3.43 -6.03 17.07
N ARG A 63 -2.53 -5.52 17.91
CA ARG A 63 -1.10 -5.54 17.60
C ARG A 63 -0.50 -6.93 17.33
N ASN A 64 -0.98 -7.98 18.02
CA ASN A 64 -0.40 -9.32 17.88
C ASN A 64 -0.75 -9.92 16.51
N GLU A 65 -2.01 -9.76 16.09
CA GLU A 65 -2.45 -10.10 14.73
C GLU A 65 -1.72 -9.27 13.69
N ALA A 66 -1.51 -7.97 13.94
CA ALA A 66 -0.80 -7.08 13.04
C ALA A 66 0.64 -7.55 12.82
N TYR A 67 1.39 -7.82 13.89
CA TYR A 67 2.76 -8.32 13.80
C TYR A 67 2.82 -9.67 13.07
N ALA A 68 1.94 -10.61 13.42
CA ALA A 68 1.89 -11.91 12.73
C ALA A 68 1.61 -11.77 11.23
N PHE A 69 0.72 -10.83 10.86
CA PHE A 69 0.45 -10.50 9.47
C PHE A 69 1.66 -9.87 8.78
N PHE A 70 2.35 -8.91 9.41
CA PHE A 70 3.55 -8.29 8.86
C PHE A 70 4.66 -9.31 8.61
N ASP A 71 4.90 -10.19 9.59
CA ASP A 71 5.92 -11.24 9.51
C ASP A 71 5.62 -12.23 8.39
N ALA A 72 4.36 -12.65 8.24
CA ALA A 72 3.96 -13.62 7.22
C ALA A 72 3.83 -13.03 5.81
N VAL A 73 3.47 -11.75 5.68
CA VAL A 73 3.06 -11.15 4.39
C VAL A 73 4.00 -10.06 3.92
N PHE A 74 4.46 -9.17 4.81
CA PHE A 74 5.28 -8.02 4.44
C PHE A 74 6.79 -8.30 4.48
N ARG A 75 7.23 -9.25 5.31
CA ARG A 75 8.65 -9.57 5.45
C ARG A 75 9.22 -10.40 4.29
N PRO A 76 8.57 -11.47 3.79
CA PRO A 76 9.17 -12.33 2.78
C PRO A 76 9.43 -11.59 1.46
N ALA A 77 10.51 -11.96 0.77
CA ALA A 77 10.83 -11.40 -0.54
C ALA A 77 9.68 -11.66 -1.53
N GLY A 78 9.22 -10.62 -2.21
CA GLY A 78 8.08 -10.73 -3.11
C GLY A 78 7.36 -9.40 -3.32
N GLU A 79 6.04 -9.44 -3.16
CA GLU A 79 5.13 -8.33 -3.46
C GLU A 79 5.35 -7.10 -2.57
N TRP A 80 5.77 -7.29 -1.31
CA TRP A 80 5.89 -6.23 -0.31
C TRP A 80 7.33 -5.92 0.09
N ASN A 81 8.28 -6.76 -0.34
CA ASN A 81 9.69 -6.62 -0.02
C ASN A 81 10.54 -7.04 -1.22
N ARG A 82 11.15 -6.08 -1.89
CA ARG A 82 12.02 -6.33 -3.04
C ARG A 82 13.07 -5.22 -3.15
N ASP A 83 14.32 -5.63 -3.33
CA ASP A 83 15.46 -4.73 -3.45
C ASP A 83 15.49 -3.74 -2.27
N SER A 84 15.49 -2.43 -2.52
CA SER A 84 15.45 -1.39 -1.47
C SER A 84 14.04 -0.92 -1.10
N ILE A 85 12.99 -1.59 -1.59
CA ILE A 85 11.59 -1.26 -1.30
C ILE A 85 11.02 -2.26 -0.28
N TYR A 86 10.77 -1.77 0.92
CA TYR A 86 10.32 -2.55 2.07
C TYR A 86 9.45 -1.71 3.00
N LEU A 87 8.63 -2.36 3.83
CA LEU A 87 7.76 -1.70 4.81
C LEU A 87 8.42 -1.64 6.19
N TRP A 88 8.10 -0.58 6.93
CA TRP A 88 8.40 -0.44 8.36
C TRP A 88 7.20 0.12 9.12
N VAL A 89 7.11 -0.27 10.39
CA VAL A 89 6.04 0.15 11.29
C VAL A 89 6.65 0.58 12.61
N TYR A 90 6.24 1.75 13.10
CA TYR A 90 6.67 2.31 14.38
C TYR A 90 5.47 2.59 15.26
N GLU A 91 5.62 2.37 16.56
CA GLU A 91 4.75 2.97 17.58
C GLU A 91 4.95 4.50 17.58
N LEU A 92 3.95 5.22 18.08
CA LEU A 92 3.96 6.68 18.06
C LEU A 92 4.96 7.32 19.05
N ASP A 93 5.58 6.51 19.91
CA ASP A 93 6.68 6.90 20.79
C ASP A 93 8.06 6.72 20.14
N GLY A 94 8.12 6.25 18.88
CA GLY A 94 9.34 5.98 18.14
C GLY A 94 9.91 4.57 18.28
N THR A 95 9.22 3.66 18.97
CA THR A 95 9.60 2.24 19.02
C THR A 95 9.36 1.57 17.68
N CYS A 96 10.40 0.97 17.08
CA CYS A 96 10.29 0.22 15.84
C CYS A 96 9.52 -1.08 16.12
N PHE A 97 8.27 -1.17 15.68
CA PHE A 97 7.42 -2.34 15.88
C PHE A 97 7.71 -3.45 14.86
N PHE A 98 8.04 -3.07 13.62
CA PHE A 98 8.36 -4.00 12.54
C PHE A 98 9.27 -3.32 11.51
N ASN A 99 10.26 -4.04 10.99
CA ASN A 99 11.06 -3.57 9.86
C ASN A 99 11.41 -4.74 8.94
N ALA A 100 10.89 -4.72 7.71
CA ALA A 100 11.07 -5.82 6.76
C ALA A 100 12.53 -5.99 6.30
N ALA A 101 13.34 -4.92 6.29
CA ALA A 101 14.74 -4.99 5.85
C ALA A 101 15.71 -5.27 7.01
N ASN A 102 15.47 -4.69 8.20
CA ASN A 102 16.39 -4.81 9.33
C ASN A 102 15.66 -5.12 10.63
N GLN A 103 15.53 -6.42 10.94
CA GLN A 103 14.91 -6.93 12.17
C GLN A 103 15.63 -6.47 13.45
N SER A 104 16.93 -6.14 13.39
CA SER A 104 17.65 -5.73 14.60
C SER A 104 17.14 -4.42 15.19
N LEU A 105 16.46 -3.59 14.38
CA LEU A 105 15.82 -2.36 14.82
C LEU A 105 14.55 -2.61 15.64
N GLU A 106 13.91 -3.77 15.49
CA GLU A 106 12.63 -4.06 16.14
C GLU A 106 12.78 -4.02 17.67
N MET A 107 11.77 -3.46 18.34
CA MET A 107 11.74 -3.12 19.76
C MET A 107 12.75 -2.07 20.24
N GLN A 108 13.55 -1.49 19.35
CA GLN A 108 14.37 -0.33 19.71
C GLN A 108 13.56 0.96 19.58
N ASN A 109 13.71 1.85 20.57
CA ASN A 109 13.17 3.20 20.48
C ASN A 109 14.16 4.09 19.73
N LEU A 110 13.74 4.57 18.56
CA LEU A 110 14.54 5.41 17.67
C LEU A 110 14.02 6.86 17.65
N TRP A 111 13.31 7.29 18.69
CA TRP A 111 12.74 8.63 18.79
C TRP A 111 13.82 9.73 18.67
N GLU A 112 15.00 9.49 19.25
CA GLU A 112 16.11 10.44 19.23
C GLU A 112 17.06 10.28 18.05
N LEU A 113 16.81 9.29 17.16
CA LEU A 113 17.64 9.07 15.98
C LEU A 113 17.61 10.32 15.09
N GLU A 114 18.80 10.88 14.90
CA GLU A 114 19.05 12.07 14.13
C GLU A 114 20.01 11.72 13.00
N ASP A 115 19.65 12.07 11.76
CA ASP A 115 20.56 11.90 10.63
C ASP A 115 21.63 13.00 10.59
N LYS A 116 22.62 12.86 9.69
CA LYS A 116 23.72 13.84 9.57
C LYS A 116 23.29 15.25 9.16
N ASN A 117 22.07 15.42 8.67
CA ASN A 117 21.49 16.72 8.34
C ASN A 117 20.69 17.33 9.50
N GLY A 118 20.64 16.66 10.67
CA GLY A 118 19.89 17.12 11.83
C GLY A 118 18.41 16.71 11.81
N VAL A 119 18.00 15.82 10.91
CA VAL A 119 16.60 15.37 10.84
C VAL A 119 16.36 14.30 11.89
N LYS A 120 15.44 14.59 12.84
CA LYS A 120 14.86 13.59 13.75
C LYS A 120 13.92 12.67 12.96
N VAL A 121 14.50 11.66 12.30
CA VAL A 121 13.86 10.88 11.23
C VAL A 121 12.49 10.33 11.64
N ILE A 122 12.44 9.63 12.77
CA ILE A 122 11.21 8.97 13.23
C ILE A 122 10.16 9.97 13.69
N GLN A 123 10.58 11.07 14.35
CA GLN A 123 9.66 12.15 14.75
C GLN A 123 9.03 12.81 13.53
N ALA A 124 9.82 13.12 12.50
CA ALA A 124 9.35 13.75 11.28
C ALA A 124 8.36 12.85 10.52
N LEU A 125 8.65 11.55 10.42
CA LEU A 125 7.75 10.57 9.78
C LEU A 125 6.44 10.40 10.57
N ILE A 126 6.50 10.32 11.91
CA ILE A 126 5.31 10.24 12.76
C ILE A 126 4.46 11.52 12.65
N ALA A 127 5.09 12.69 12.60
CA ALA A 127 4.38 13.97 12.42
C ALA A 127 3.67 14.04 11.06
N ALA A 128 4.32 13.58 9.99
CA ALA A 128 3.73 13.49 8.66
C ALA A 128 2.54 12.51 8.63
N ALA A 129 2.72 11.32 9.19
CA ALA A 129 1.65 10.31 9.29
C ALA A 129 0.44 10.83 10.09
N SER A 130 0.70 11.49 11.23
CA SER A 130 -0.33 12.07 12.10
C SER A 130 -1.11 13.21 11.44
N SER A 131 -0.54 13.84 10.41
CA SER A 131 -1.16 14.91 9.63
C SER A 131 -2.00 14.41 8.44
N GLY A 132 -2.28 13.11 8.37
CA GLY A 132 -3.03 12.48 7.27
C GLY A 132 -2.15 11.83 6.20
N GLY A 133 -0.84 11.77 6.43
CA GLY A 133 0.13 11.16 5.54
C GLY A 133 1.02 12.20 4.85
N GLY A 134 2.30 11.86 4.65
CA GLY A 134 3.23 12.79 4.03
C GLY A 134 4.59 12.20 3.70
N TYR A 135 5.32 12.94 2.86
CA TYR A 135 6.69 12.59 2.48
C TYR A 135 7.69 13.27 3.40
N VAL A 136 8.79 12.58 3.69
CA VAL A 136 9.93 13.12 4.45
C VAL A 136 11.21 12.73 3.72
N ASP A 137 12.10 13.69 3.53
CA ASP A 137 13.44 13.50 2.99
C ASP A 137 14.44 13.39 4.16
N TYR A 138 15.25 12.33 4.20
CA TYR A 138 16.21 12.05 5.27
C TYR A 138 17.36 11.14 4.76
N LEU A 139 18.37 10.90 5.59
CA LEU A 139 19.41 9.88 5.32
C LEU A 139 19.09 8.58 6.08
N TRP A 140 19.31 7.45 5.41
CA TRP A 140 19.11 6.12 5.98
C TRP A 140 20.06 5.11 5.33
N GLU A 141 20.46 4.08 6.08
CA GLU A 141 21.21 2.93 5.54
C GLU A 141 20.49 2.36 4.30
N ASN A 142 21.20 2.17 3.19
CA ASN A 142 20.63 1.57 1.99
C ASN A 142 21.06 0.10 1.90
N PRO A 143 20.14 -0.87 1.94
CA PRO A 143 20.47 -2.29 1.82
C PRO A 143 21.26 -2.67 0.54
N ALA A 144 21.22 -1.81 -0.49
CA ALA A 144 21.96 -2.00 -1.74
C ALA A 144 23.39 -1.42 -1.73
N VAL A 145 23.79 -0.68 -0.69
CA VAL A 145 25.10 -0.02 -0.59
C VAL A 145 25.85 -0.56 0.63
N THR A 146 26.97 -1.24 0.39
CA THR A 146 27.81 -1.74 1.48
C THR A 146 28.57 -0.60 2.15
N GLY A 147 28.52 -0.51 3.48
CA GLY A 147 29.34 0.44 4.25
C GLY A 147 28.74 1.84 4.40
N ASP A 148 27.44 2.03 4.10
CA ASP A 148 26.77 3.32 4.25
C ASP A 148 26.03 3.48 5.58
N GLU A 149 26.24 2.59 6.55
CA GLU A 149 25.51 2.58 7.83
C GLU A 149 25.73 3.86 8.66
N GLU A 150 26.89 4.50 8.52
CA GLU A 150 27.23 5.74 9.23
C GLU A 150 26.82 7.01 8.46
N GLU A 151 26.97 7.02 7.13
CA GLU A 151 26.67 8.20 6.31
C GLU A 151 25.18 8.27 5.92
N GLY A 152 24.58 7.11 5.66
CA GLY A 152 23.26 6.97 5.07
C GLY A 152 23.20 7.43 3.62
N SER A 153 22.38 6.76 2.83
CA SER A 153 21.96 7.25 1.52
C SER A 153 20.73 8.16 1.68
N ARG A 154 20.56 9.11 0.76
CA ARG A 154 19.33 9.90 0.69
C ARG A 154 18.14 8.98 0.50
N LYS A 155 17.07 9.23 1.25
CA LYS A 155 15.82 8.49 1.16
C LYS A 155 14.63 9.46 1.20
N VAL A 156 13.65 9.19 0.35
CA VAL A 156 12.33 9.81 0.44
C VAL A 156 11.38 8.77 1.01
N GLY A 157 11.00 8.95 2.27
CA GLY A 157 9.97 8.14 2.91
C GLY A 157 8.58 8.72 2.69
N TYR A 158 7.56 7.86 2.66
CA TYR A 158 6.16 8.25 2.81
C TYR A 158 5.55 7.41 3.93
N ALA A 159 4.85 8.08 4.83
CA ALA A 159 4.28 7.44 6.01
C ALA A 159 2.83 7.87 6.21
N VAL A 160 2.01 6.94 6.72
CA VAL A 160 0.61 7.17 7.09
C VAL A 160 0.32 6.57 8.46
N LEU A 161 -0.72 7.08 9.11
CA LEU A 161 -1.21 6.51 10.36
C LEU A 161 -1.92 5.17 10.08
N LEU A 162 -1.60 4.16 10.87
CA LEU A 162 -2.20 2.84 10.86
C LEU A 162 -2.91 2.61 12.21
N SER A 163 -4.06 1.94 12.20
CA SER A 163 -4.81 1.65 13.42
C SER A 163 -5.34 0.23 13.40
N THR A 164 -4.90 -0.59 14.35
CA THR A 164 -5.33 -1.99 14.48
C THR A 164 -6.02 -2.18 15.82
N GLY A 165 -7.35 -2.10 15.82
CA GLY A 165 -8.13 -2.04 17.05
C GLY A 165 -7.83 -0.76 17.86
N PRO A 166 -7.44 -0.87 19.15
CA PRO A 166 -7.13 0.30 19.97
C PRO A 166 -5.71 0.86 19.73
N ASP A 167 -4.84 0.08 19.11
CA ASP A 167 -3.43 0.43 18.92
C ASP A 167 -3.26 1.33 17.69
N ARG A 168 -2.37 2.32 17.79
CA ARG A 168 -2.01 3.20 16.67
C ARG A 168 -0.53 3.13 16.38
N PHE A 169 -0.22 3.06 15.10
CA PHE A 169 1.13 2.97 14.57
C PHE A 169 1.30 3.98 13.43
N MET A 170 2.55 4.20 13.05
CA MET A 170 2.93 4.76 11.75
C MET A 170 3.43 3.61 10.89
N ILE A 171 2.91 3.48 9.66
CA ILE A 171 3.46 2.57 8.64
C ILE A 171 4.06 3.41 7.50
N GLY A 172 5.18 2.97 6.94
CA GLY A 172 5.83 3.66 5.84
C GLY A 172 6.69 2.76 4.96
N SER A 173 7.09 3.33 3.83
CA SER A 173 8.11 2.82 2.92
C SER A 173 8.87 4.01 2.31
N GLY A 174 9.85 3.76 1.44
CA GLY A 174 10.62 4.83 0.84
C GLY A 174 11.50 4.38 -0.32
N ILE A 175 11.94 5.36 -1.10
CA ILE A 175 12.80 5.21 -2.26
C ILE A 175 14.15 5.89 -2.02
N TYR A 176 15.21 5.31 -2.56
CA TYR A 176 16.55 5.91 -2.61
C TYR A 176 16.76 6.49 -4.01
N PRO A 177 16.72 7.83 -4.18
CA PRO A 177 16.87 8.49 -5.48
C PRO A 177 18.32 8.55 -5.97
#